data_AF-A0AAI9N429-F1
#
_entry.id   AF-A0AAI9N429-F1
#
_cell.length_a   1.000
_cell.length_b   1.000
_cell.length_c   1.000
_cell.angle_alpha   90.00
_cell.angle_beta   90.00
_cell.angle_gamma   90.00
#
_symmetry.space_group_name_H-M   'P 1'
#
loop_
_entity.id
_entity.type
_entity.pdbx_description
1 polymer ?
#
loop_
_entity_poly.entity_id
_entity_poly.type
_entity_poly.pdbx_seq_one_letter_code
_entity_poly.pdbx_strand_id
1 'polypeptide(L)'
;MTPQGRVAASHQECRPTLRERPLNTSEPTMPLFDFLCTVCDTHFEKLVRTGDTPACPGCGSHAVLRQVSAPQAPGKSADILQRARTQAAREGHFSNYRPSELRNKLK
;
A
#
# COMPACT_ATOMS: atom_id res chain seq x y z
N MET A 1 -51.03 31.32 -11.23
CA MET A 1 -50.05 31.93 -10.31
C MET A 1 -49.08 30.83 -9.87
N THR A 2 -47.83 31.00 -10.30
CA THR A 2 -46.60 30.22 -10.05
C THR A 2 -46.24 30.09 -8.56
N PRO A 3 -45.18 29.35 -8.17
CA PRO A 3 -44.58 28.15 -8.77
C PRO A 3 -44.22 27.05 -7.76
N GLN A 4 -43.89 25.88 -8.31
CA GLN A 4 -43.16 24.80 -7.65
C GLN A 4 -41.72 25.25 -7.32
N GLY A 5 -41.24 24.97 -6.11
CA GLY A 5 -39.86 25.20 -5.68
C GLY A 5 -39.14 23.90 -5.35
N ARG A 6 -38.62 23.19 -6.35
CA ARG A 6 -37.60 22.15 -6.15
C ARG A 6 -36.24 22.83 -6.14
N VAL A 7 -35.56 22.80 -5.00
CA VAL A 7 -34.15 23.19 -4.91
C VAL A 7 -33.33 22.05 -5.53
N ALA A 8 -32.83 22.27 -6.74
CA ALA A 8 -31.81 21.40 -7.33
C ALA A 8 -30.51 21.60 -6.54
N ALA A 9 -30.08 20.56 -5.82
CA ALA A 9 -28.73 20.52 -5.28
C ALA A 9 -27.76 20.53 -6.48
N SER A 10 -27.04 21.64 -6.64
CA SER A 10 -25.91 21.77 -7.54
C SER A 10 -24.80 20.83 -7.05
N HIS A 11 -24.81 19.58 -7.52
CA HIS A 11 -23.66 18.69 -7.41
C HIS A 11 -22.57 19.26 -8.30
N GLN A 12 -21.77 20.14 -7.72
CA GLN A 12 -20.55 20.64 -8.31
C GLN A 12 -19.59 19.44 -8.37
N GLU A 13 -19.43 18.88 -9.57
CA GLU A 13 -18.45 17.86 -9.88
C GLU A 13 -17.05 18.42 -9.65
N CYS A 14 -16.57 18.37 -8.41
CA CYS A 14 -15.15 18.40 -8.10
C CYS A 14 -14.52 17.13 -8.68
N ARG A 15 -14.33 17.11 -10.00
CA ARG A 15 -13.55 16.11 -10.70
C ARG A 15 -12.09 16.56 -10.57
N PRO A 16 -11.29 16.00 -9.64
CA PRO A 16 -9.88 16.32 -9.62
C PRO A 16 -9.34 15.86 -10.97
N THR A 17 -8.80 16.79 -11.74
CA THR A 17 -7.93 16.42 -12.85
C THR A 17 -6.74 15.73 -12.22
N LEU A 18 -6.77 14.39 -12.21
CA LEU A 18 -5.58 13.58 -12.01
C LEU A 18 -4.62 14.03 -13.11
N ARG A 19 -3.75 14.98 -12.78
CA ARG A 19 -2.63 15.37 -13.60
C ARG A 19 -1.78 14.12 -13.69
N GLU A 20 -1.95 13.37 -14.78
CA GLU A 20 -1.14 12.19 -15.04
C GLU A 20 0.29 12.70 -15.23
N ARG A 21 1.06 12.65 -14.13
CA ARG A 21 2.47 12.98 -14.15
C ARG A 21 3.11 11.90 -15.02
N PRO A 22 3.62 12.21 -16.22
CA PRO A 22 4.25 11.18 -17.04
C PRO A 22 5.37 10.58 -16.20
N LEU A 23 5.31 9.27 -15.98
CA LEU A 23 6.42 8.53 -15.38
C LEU A 23 7.58 8.66 -16.36
N ASN A 24 8.54 9.54 -16.07
CA ASN A 24 9.75 9.64 -16.87
C ASN A 24 10.52 8.32 -16.70
N THR A 25 10.48 7.46 -17.71
CA THR A 25 11.24 6.19 -17.69
C THR A 25 12.75 6.40 -17.76
N SER A 26 13.22 7.66 -17.81
CA SER A 26 14.63 8.06 -17.79
C SER A 26 15.16 8.35 -16.40
N GLU A 27 14.35 8.34 -15.34
CA GLU A 27 14.88 8.53 -13.99
C GLU A 27 15.55 7.25 -13.45
N PRO A 28 16.79 7.37 -12.94
CA PRO A 28 17.54 6.24 -12.45
C PRO A 28 16.81 5.63 -11.26
N THR A 29 16.48 4.34 -11.37
CA THR A 29 15.88 3.60 -10.27
C THR A 29 16.84 3.63 -9.07
N MET A 30 16.32 4.06 -7.92
CA MET A 30 16.99 4.03 -6.62
C MET A 30 16.35 2.92 -5.77
N PRO A 31 16.51 1.63 -6.12
CA PRO A 31 15.98 0.53 -5.33
C PRO A 31 16.61 0.47 -3.94
N LEU A 32 15.81 0.00 -2.99
CA LEU A 32 16.29 -0.40 -1.67
C LEU A 32 16.77 -1.85 -1.74
N PHE A 33 17.96 -2.12 -1.22
CA PHE A 33 18.52 -3.47 -1.13
C PHE A 33 19.09 -3.73 0.26
N ASP A 34 19.12 -5.01 0.61
CA ASP A 34 19.78 -5.52 1.81
C ASP A 34 21.19 -6.00 1.46
N PHE A 35 22.14 -5.77 2.35
CA PHE A 35 23.54 -6.12 2.16
C PHE A 35 24.11 -6.80 3.41
N LEU A 36 25.04 -7.73 3.19
CA LEU A 36 25.93 -8.29 4.20
C LEU A 36 27.36 -7.88 3.88
N CYS A 37 28.05 -7.21 4.80
CA CYS A 37 29.48 -6.95 4.64
C CYS A 37 30.29 -8.20 4.98
N THR A 38 31.19 -8.63 4.09
CA THR A 38 32.01 -9.83 4.28
C THR A 38 33.27 -9.58 5.13
N VAL A 39 33.45 -8.36 5.63
CA VAL A 39 34.61 -7.98 6.46
C VAL A 39 34.24 -7.92 7.94
N CYS A 40 33.09 -7.33 8.25
CA CYS A 40 32.65 -7.09 9.63
C CYS A 40 31.26 -7.68 9.93
N ASP A 41 30.73 -8.53 9.03
CA ASP A 41 29.45 -9.23 9.13
C ASP A 41 28.23 -8.35 9.46
N THR A 42 28.33 -7.06 9.12
CA THR A 42 27.25 -6.11 9.37
C THR A 42 26.20 -6.23 8.27
N HIS A 43 24.97 -6.48 8.68
CA HIS A 43 23.79 -6.38 7.83
C HIS A 43 23.31 -4.93 7.78
N PHE A 44 23.02 -4.42 6.58
CA PHE A 44 22.48 -3.07 6.42
C PHE A 44 21.63 -2.96 5.16
N GLU A 45 20.69 -2.02 5.18
CA GLU A 45 19.83 -1.70 4.03
C GLU A 45 20.23 -0.35 3.46
N LYS A 46 20.23 -0.21 2.13
CA LYS A 46 20.57 1.07 1.48
C LYS A 46 19.86 1.26 0.15
N LEU A 47 19.44 2.50 -0.11
CA LEU A 47 19.02 2.93 -1.45
C LEU A 47 20.25 3.05 -2.33
N VAL A 48 20.31 2.26 -3.39
CA VAL A 48 21.47 2.19 -4.28
C VAL A 48 20.99 2.40 -5.70
N ARG A 49 21.68 3.28 -6.42
CA ARG A 49 21.47 3.45 -7.86
C ARG A 49 21.85 2.15 -8.57
N THR A 50 21.05 1.75 -9.55
CA THR A 50 21.37 0.57 -10.37
C THR A 50 22.77 0.66 -10.97
N GLY A 51 23.64 -0.28 -10.61
CA GLY A 51 25.04 -0.36 -11.07
C GLY A 51 26.10 0.00 -10.03
N ASP A 52 25.73 0.66 -8.93
CA ASP A 52 26.69 1.09 -7.90
C ASP A 52 26.86 0.03 -6.79
N THR A 53 28.04 0.00 -6.16
CA THR A 53 28.32 -0.83 -4.97
C THR A 53 28.52 0.05 -3.74
N PRO A 54 27.65 -0.06 -2.71
CA PRO A 54 27.74 0.82 -1.55
C PRO A 54 28.88 0.42 -0.61
N ALA A 55 29.45 1.41 0.09
CA ALA A 55 30.33 1.17 1.24
C ALA A 55 29.51 0.73 2.47
N CYS A 56 30.07 -0.20 3.25
CA CYS A 56 29.54 -0.64 4.53
C CYS A 56 29.57 0.52 5.55
N PRO A 57 28.48 0.80 6.29
CA PRO A 57 28.45 1.86 7.29
C PRO A 57 29.27 1.54 8.55
N GLY A 58 29.59 0.26 8.80
CA GLY A 58 30.36 -0.16 9.98
C GLY A 58 31.88 -0.02 9.78
N CYS A 59 32.41 -0.46 8.64
CA CYS A 59 33.85 -0.51 8.39
C CYS A 59 34.33 0.27 7.16
N GLY A 60 33.43 0.83 6.35
CA GLY A 60 33.77 1.55 5.11
C GLY A 60 34.17 0.67 3.92
N SER A 61 34.27 -0.65 4.09
CA SER A 61 34.60 -1.57 2.99
C SER A 61 33.49 -1.65 1.94
N HIS A 62 33.87 -1.83 0.67
CA HIS A 62 32.95 -2.15 -0.44
C HIS A 62 32.78 -3.65 -0.67
N ALA A 63 33.41 -4.50 0.15
CA ALA A 63 33.22 -5.95 0.13
C ALA A 63 31.87 -6.30 0.78
N VAL A 64 30.81 -6.18 -0.01
CA VAL A 64 29.42 -6.40 0.41
C VAL A 64 28.71 -7.34 -0.56
N LEU A 65 27.88 -8.23 -0.02
CA LEU A 65 27.03 -9.14 -0.78
C LEU A 65 25.59 -8.63 -0.73
N ARG A 66 24.98 -8.40 -1.89
CA ARG A 66 23.56 -8.08 -1.99
C ARG A 66 22.73 -9.31 -1.59
N GLN A 67 21.82 -9.14 -0.65
CA GLN A 67 20.93 -10.17 -0.15
C GLN A 67 19.56 -10.05 -0.81
N VAL A 68 18.79 -11.14 -0.75
CA VAL A 68 17.36 -11.12 -1.11
C VAL A 68 16.59 -10.67 0.13
N SER A 69 15.73 -9.66 -0.02
CA SER A 69 14.92 -9.17 1.08
C SER A 69 13.87 -10.20 1.49
N ALA A 70 13.73 -10.39 2.80
CA ALA A 70 12.73 -11.30 3.34
C ALA A 70 11.32 -10.73 3.09
N PRO A 71 10.40 -11.50 2.47
CA PRO A 71 9.02 -11.06 2.37
C PRO A 71 8.41 -10.99 3.77
N GLN A 72 7.67 -9.92 4.04
CA GLN A 72 6.99 -9.76 5.32
C GLN A 72 5.95 -10.88 5.51
N ALA A 73 5.89 -11.43 6.72
CA ALA A 73 4.87 -12.41 7.07
C ALA A 73 3.46 -11.84 6.83
N PRO A 74 2.47 -12.67 6.46
CA PRO A 74 1.10 -12.22 6.28
C PRO A 74 0.59 -11.54 7.55
N GLY A 75 0.06 -10.32 7.38
CA GLY A 75 -0.50 -9.55 8.49
C GLY A 75 -1.79 -10.15 9.05
N LYS A 76 -2.25 -9.63 10.19
CA LYS A 76 -3.48 -10.08 10.87
C LYS A 76 -4.77 -9.51 10.27
N SER A 77 -4.70 -8.93 9.06
CA SER A 77 -5.84 -8.24 8.43
C SER A 77 -7.00 -9.19 8.14
N ALA A 78 -6.72 -10.44 7.77
CA ALA A 78 -7.75 -11.46 7.56
C ALA A 78 -8.58 -11.69 8.82
N ASP A 79 -7.92 -11.86 9.98
CA ASP A 79 -8.60 -12.06 11.27
C ASP A 79 -9.37 -10.81 11.70
N ILE A 80 -8.79 -9.62 11.50
CA ILE A 80 -9.44 -8.33 11.74
C ILE A 80 -10.72 -8.19 10.92
N LEU A 81 -10.69 -8.58 9.65
CA LEU A 81 -11.86 -8.54 8.78
C LEU A 81 -12.91 -9.59 9.20
N GLN A 82 -12.46 -10.79 9.57
CA GLN A 82 -13.36 -11.88 9.96
C GLN A 82 -14.12 -11.57 11.25
N ARG A 83 -13.46 -11.01 12.27
CA ARG A 83 -14.13 -10.58 13.51
C ARG A 83 -15.16 -9.49 13.23
N ALA A 84 -14.82 -8.51 12.39
CA ALA A 84 -15.72 -7.41 12.05
C ALA A 84 -16.96 -7.94 11.32
N ARG A 85 -16.76 -8.89 10.39
CA ARG A 85 -17.84 -9.57 9.67
C ARG A 85 -18.73 -10.41 10.58
N THR A 86 -18.14 -11.08 11.55
CA THR A 86 -18.89 -11.86 12.54
C THR A 86 -19.74 -10.97 13.44
N GLN A 87 -19.19 -9.83 13.88
CA GLN A 87 -19.92 -8.86 14.69
C GLN A 87 -21.10 -8.27 13.92
N ALA A 88 -20.86 -7.83 12.68
CA ALA A 88 -21.91 -7.31 11.80
C ALA A 88 -23.05 -8.32 11.59
N ALA A 89 -22.71 -9.62 11.50
CA ALA A 89 -23.73 -10.66 11.37
C ALA A 89 -24.58 -10.87 12.63
N ARG A 90 -24.03 -10.58 13.83
CA ARG A 90 -24.75 -10.65 15.10
C ARG A 90 -25.66 -9.44 15.31
N GLU A 91 -25.19 -8.26 14.94
CA GLU A 91 -25.88 -6.98 15.18
C GLU A 91 -26.79 -6.55 14.00
N GLY A 92 -26.66 -7.19 12.83
CA GLY A 92 -27.41 -6.84 11.63
C GLY A 92 -26.85 -5.64 10.87
N HIS A 93 -25.60 -5.24 11.10
CA HIS A 93 -24.97 -4.09 10.47
C HIS A 93 -24.41 -4.40 9.07
N PHE A 94 -25.32 -4.60 8.12
CA PHE A 94 -25.03 -5.02 6.74
C PHE A 94 -24.95 -3.88 5.70
N SER A 95 -25.04 -2.62 6.11
CA SER A 95 -25.17 -1.45 5.20
C SER A 95 -24.01 -1.25 4.21
N ASN A 96 -22.81 -1.76 4.54
CA ASN A 96 -21.60 -1.63 3.70
C ASN A 96 -21.24 -2.91 2.92
N TYR A 97 -22.07 -3.94 2.97
CA TYR A 97 -21.80 -5.22 2.31
C TYR A 97 -22.33 -5.21 0.89
N ARG A 98 -21.64 -5.89 -0.03
CA ARG A 98 -22.14 -6.05 -1.39
C ARG A 98 -23.38 -6.95 -1.40
N PRO A 99 -24.32 -6.78 -2.34
CA PRO A 99 -25.47 -7.68 -2.47
C PRO A 99 -25.08 -9.16 -2.61
N SER A 100 -23.94 -9.47 -3.23
CA SER A 100 -23.40 -10.82 -3.33
C SER A 100 -22.97 -11.41 -1.99
N GLU A 101 -22.52 -10.59 -1.04
CA GLU A 101 -22.05 -11.02 0.28
C GLU A 101 -23.22 -11.26 1.26
N LEU A 102 -24.42 -10.78 0.93
CA LEU A 102 -25.60 -10.82 1.79
C LEU A 102 -26.54 -12.01 1.55
N ARG A 103 -26.44 -12.69 0.40
CA ARG A 103 -27.38 -13.77 0.01
C ARG A 103 -27.56 -14.87 1.04
N ASN A 104 -26.52 -15.14 1.84
CA ASN A 104 -26.52 -16.19 2.86
C ASN A 104 -26.60 -15.64 4.31
N LYS A 105 -26.74 -14.33 4.48
CA LYS A 105 -26.68 -13.64 5.80
C LYS A 105 -28.03 -13.05 6.24
N LEU A 106 -28.97 -12.82 5.32
CA LEU A 106 -30.30 -12.21 5.56
C LEU A 106 -31.44 -13.24 5.60
N LYS A 107 -31.23 -14.43 6.18
CA LYS A 107 -32.29 -15.44 6.30
C LYS A 107 -33.18 -15.17 7.50
#